data_AF-A0A6A6PEQ0-F1
#
_entry.id   AF-A0A6A6PEQ0-F1
#
_cell.length_a   1.000
_cell.length_b   1.000
_cell.length_c   1.000
_cell.angle_alpha   90.00
_cell.angle_beta   90.00
_cell.angle_gamma   90.00
#
_symmetry.space_group_name_H-M   'P 1'
#
loop_
_entity.id
_entity.type
_entity.pdbx_description
1 polymer ?
#
loop_
_entity_poly.entity_id
_entity_poly.type
_entity_poly.pdbx_seq_one_letter_code
_entity_poly.pdbx_strand_id
1 'polypeptide(L)'
;MATSDPKIQQFLGWNKTFDKVPLSPPTMEDITSSRHEPGVRTGIAVKAAVLRNAGGHAKDALRSLVILGALANLDTVMIVHHEDCGMMFIADSKVKKMLEERRPDLRQEIDGMKFGEFSNVDESVRKDMEVVKAFPHLRKDTKVLGYSLDMTTGKLRKVK
;
A
#
# COMPACT_ATOMS: atom_id res chain seq x y z
N MET A 1 -22.34 -4.35 -0.04
CA MET A 1 -22.72 -4.31 -1.47
C MET A 1 -21.45 -4.02 -2.26
N ALA A 2 -21.18 -4.75 -3.34
CA ALA A 2 -20.02 -4.53 -4.18
C ALA A 2 -20.03 -3.08 -4.71
N THR A 3 -18.87 -2.42 -4.68
CA THR A 3 -18.74 -1.03 -5.11
C THR A 3 -19.11 -0.86 -6.59
N SER A 4 -19.92 0.14 -6.92
CA SER A 4 -20.33 0.49 -8.29
C SER A 4 -19.30 1.36 -9.02
N ASP A 5 -18.14 1.63 -8.40
CA ASP A 5 -17.08 2.43 -9.02
C ASP A 5 -16.52 1.70 -10.26
N PRO A 6 -16.66 2.26 -11.47
CA PRO A 6 -16.22 1.63 -12.72
C PRO A 6 -14.73 1.30 -12.73
N LYS A 7 -13.89 2.09 -12.05
CA LYS A 7 -12.45 1.85 -11.97
C LYS A 7 -12.14 0.64 -11.10
N ILE A 8 -12.94 0.41 -10.06
CA ILE A 8 -12.79 -0.74 -9.17
C ILE A 8 -13.29 -2.02 -9.85
N GLN A 9 -14.35 -1.95 -10.65
CA GLN A 9 -14.84 -3.11 -11.41
C GLN A 9 -13.86 -3.55 -12.51
N GLN A 10 -13.22 -2.59 -13.18
CA GLN A 10 -12.17 -2.87 -14.17
C GLN A 10 -10.95 -3.55 -13.52
N PHE A 11 -10.52 -3.08 -12.35
CA PHE A 11 -9.44 -3.69 -11.57
C PHE A 11 -9.74 -5.17 -11.20
N LEU A 12 -10.96 -5.47 -10.75
CA LEU A 12 -11.34 -6.84 -10.39
C LEU A 12 -11.38 -7.81 -11.59
N GLY A 13 -11.68 -7.31 -12.79
CA GLY A 13 -11.69 -8.11 -14.02
C GLY A 13 -10.31 -8.61 -14.45
N TRP A 14 -9.27 -7.83 -14.22
CA TRP A 14 -7.89 -8.16 -14.60
C TRP A 14 -7.22 -9.15 -13.61
N ASN A 15 -7.64 -9.16 -12.35
CA ASN A 15 -7.09 -10.05 -11.34
C ASN A 15 -7.38 -11.54 -11.59
N LYS A 16 -8.50 -11.87 -12.26
CA LYS A 16 -8.87 -13.27 -12.58
C LYS A 16 -7.87 -13.98 -13.51
N THR A 17 -7.00 -13.23 -14.20
CA THR A 17 -6.01 -13.81 -15.12
C THR A 17 -4.69 -14.18 -14.41
N PHE A 18 -4.48 -13.71 -13.17
CA PHE A 18 -3.25 -13.89 -12.39
C PHE A 18 -3.33 -14.99 -11.32
N ASP A 19 -4.47 -15.68 -11.18
CA ASP A 19 -4.74 -16.78 -10.22
C ASP A 19 -3.81 -18.01 -10.33
N LYS A 20 -2.80 -18.01 -11.21
CA LYS A 20 -1.90 -19.16 -11.43
C LYS A 20 -0.59 -19.13 -10.63
N VAL A 21 -0.38 -18.17 -9.72
CA VAL A 21 0.79 -18.17 -8.81
C VAL A 21 0.32 -17.97 -7.38
N PRO A 22 0.60 -18.92 -6.46
CA PRO A 22 0.17 -18.80 -5.07
C PRO A 22 1.04 -17.77 -4.34
N LEU A 23 0.42 -17.03 -3.41
CA LEU A 23 0.99 -16.05 -2.48
C LEU A 23 1.19 -14.63 -3.04
N SER A 24 0.10 -13.89 -3.28
CA SER A 24 0.11 -12.42 -3.25
C SER A 24 -1.28 -11.80 -3.37
N PRO A 25 -1.68 -10.83 -2.52
CA PRO A 25 -2.76 -9.90 -2.89
C PRO A 25 -2.35 -9.09 -4.15
N PRO A 26 -3.33 -8.67 -4.98
CA PRO A 26 -3.13 -8.29 -6.39
C PRO A 26 -2.21 -7.07 -6.63
N THR A 27 -1.57 -7.06 -7.80
CA THR A 27 -0.85 -5.92 -8.37
C THR A 27 -1.83 -4.94 -9.02
N MET A 28 -1.73 -3.64 -8.67
CA MET A 28 -2.61 -2.53 -9.08
C MET A 28 -2.06 -1.66 -10.24
N GLU A 29 -1.80 -2.22 -11.42
CA GLU A 29 -1.58 -1.37 -12.61
C GLU A 29 -2.96 -0.87 -13.11
N ASP A 30 -3.17 0.46 -13.12
CA ASP A 30 -4.22 1.24 -13.83
C ASP A 30 -5.31 2.07 -13.07
N ILE A 31 -5.14 2.46 -11.80
CA ILE A 31 -5.81 3.70 -11.30
C ILE A 31 -5.03 4.97 -11.66
N THR A 32 -5.44 5.67 -12.72
CA THR A 32 -5.04 7.07 -12.98
C THR A 32 -6.24 8.00 -12.97
N SER A 33 -6.00 9.21 -12.49
CA SER A 33 -6.51 10.40 -13.15
C SER A 33 -5.29 11.08 -13.80
N SER A 34 -5.38 11.36 -15.10
CA SER A 34 -4.35 12.07 -15.86
C SER A 34 -4.86 13.48 -16.14
N ARG A 35 -4.57 14.42 -15.25
CA ARG A 35 -4.61 15.85 -15.60
C ARG A 35 -3.21 16.21 -16.08
N HIS A 36 -3.07 16.46 -17.38
CA HIS A 36 -1.83 17.01 -17.90
C HIS A 36 -1.70 18.46 -17.42
N GLU A 37 -0.67 18.77 -16.63
CA GLU A 37 -0.29 20.17 -16.42
C GLU A 37 0.51 20.67 -17.64
N PRO A 38 0.18 21.84 -18.20
CA PRO A 38 0.96 22.43 -19.27
C PRO A 38 2.38 22.75 -18.76
N GLY A 39 3.40 22.03 -19.26
CA GLY A 39 4.81 22.34 -19.00
C GLY A 39 5.67 21.20 -18.48
N VAL A 40 5.08 20.13 -17.91
CA VAL A 40 5.84 18.96 -17.42
C VAL A 40 5.85 17.88 -18.50
N ARG A 41 6.85 17.93 -19.38
CA ARG A 41 7.10 16.93 -20.42
C ARG A 41 8.11 15.89 -19.95
N THR A 42 7.72 14.98 -19.04
CA THR A 42 8.55 13.80 -18.71
C THR A 42 8.35 12.65 -19.71
N GLY A 43 7.33 12.72 -20.58
CA GLY A 43 7.03 11.66 -21.56
C GLY A 43 6.54 10.34 -20.95
N ILE A 44 6.35 10.29 -19.62
CA ILE A 44 5.99 9.09 -18.87
C ILE A 44 4.51 9.18 -18.47
N ALA A 45 3.66 8.43 -19.17
CA ALA A 45 2.26 8.25 -18.78
C ALA A 45 2.14 7.01 -17.88
N VAL A 46 2.33 7.18 -16.57
CA VAL A 46 2.05 6.10 -15.60
C VAL A 46 0.56 6.08 -15.33
N LYS A 47 -0.11 4.98 -15.72
CA LYS A 47 -1.54 4.78 -15.47
C LYS A 47 -1.86 4.38 -14.03
N ALA A 48 -0.97 3.73 -13.31
CA ALA A 48 -0.89 3.70 -11.85
C ALA A 48 0.43 3.04 -11.45
N ALA A 49 0.93 3.39 -10.28
CA ALA A 49 2.08 2.71 -9.70
C ALA A 49 1.65 1.83 -8.52
N VAL A 50 2.19 0.63 -8.46
CA VAL A 50 1.95 -0.34 -7.38
C VAL A 50 3.14 -0.36 -6.45
N LEU A 51 2.91 -0.02 -5.20
CA LEU A 51 3.93 -0.12 -4.15
C LEU A 51 3.53 -1.24 -3.20
N ARG A 52 4.42 -2.21 -3.00
CA ARG A 52 4.19 -3.38 -2.14
C ARG A 52 5.36 -3.53 -1.17
N ASN A 53 5.03 -3.80 0.08
CA ASN A 53 5.96 -4.12 1.16
C ASN A 53 5.22 -5.02 2.18
N ALA A 54 5.92 -5.48 3.21
CA ALA A 54 5.30 -6.25 4.28
C ALA A 54 4.23 -5.39 4.99
N GLY A 55 3.00 -5.90 5.07
CA GLY A 55 1.87 -5.21 5.69
C GLY A 55 1.25 -4.08 4.85
N GLY A 56 1.86 -3.69 3.73
CA GLY A 56 1.36 -2.57 2.92
C GLY A 56 1.54 -1.20 3.59
N HIS A 57 2.52 -1.09 4.50
CA HIS A 57 2.77 0.12 5.28
C HIS A 57 3.20 1.30 4.42
N ALA A 58 2.47 2.41 4.52
CA ALA A 58 2.73 3.61 3.71
C ALA A 58 4.11 4.21 3.97
N LYS A 59 4.60 4.09 5.21
CA LYS A 59 5.90 4.65 5.63
C LYS A 59 7.06 4.21 4.75
N ASP A 60 7.10 2.93 4.37
CA ASP A 60 8.17 2.37 3.54
C ASP A 60 7.97 2.70 2.04
N ALA A 61 6.79 3.21 1.67
CA ALA A 61 6.44 3.63 0.32
C ALA A 61 6.67 5.14 0.08
N LEU A 62 6.86 5.96 1.13
CA LEU A 62 6.90 7.43 1.03
C LEU A 62 7.93 7.95 0.02
N ARG A 63 9.15 7.40 0.02
CA ARG A 63 10.20 7.79 -0.95
C ARG A 63 9.73 7.60 -2.39
N SER A 64 9.05 6.49 -2.68
CA SER A 64 8.51 6.21 -4.02
C SER A 64 7.35 7.16 -4.36
N LEU A 65 6.50 7.50 -3.38
CA LEU A 65 5.44 8.49 -3.58
C LEU A 65 5.99 9.88 -3.91
N VAL A 66 7.13 10.30 -3.33
CA VAL A 66 7.80 11.56 -3.71
C VAL A 66 8.23 11.55 -5.17
N ILE A 67 8.88 10.47 -5.61
CA ILE A 67 9.34 10.35 -7.01
C ILE A 67 8.15 10.39 -7.96
N LEU A 68 7.08 9.65 -7.63
CA LEU A 68 5.87 9.62 -8.44
C LEU A 68 5.18 10.97 -8.47
N GLY A 69 5.09 11.69 -7.35
CA GLY A 69 4.54 13.04 -7.30
C GLY A 69 5.37 14.09 -8.03
N ALA A 70 6.69 13.88 -8.14
CA ALA A 70 7.58 14.80 -8.86
C ALA A 70 7.64 14.52 -10.37
N LEU A 71 7.61 13.26 -10.79
CA LEU A 71 7.77 12.85 -12.20
C LEU A 71 6.45 12.63 -12.93
N ALA A 72 5.38 12.34 -12.19
CA ALA A 72 4.06 12.07 -12.69
C ALA A 72 3.02 12.94 -11.95
N ASN A 73 1.85 13.11 -12.56
CA ASN A 73 0.75 13.83 -11.94
C ASN A 73 0.02 12.92 -10.93
N LEU A 74 0.65 12.66 -9.77
CA LEU A 74 0.07 11.84 -8.69
C LEU A 74 -1.03 12.62 -7.95
N ASP A 75 -2.28 12.41 -8.35
CA ASP A 75 -3.44 13.04 -7.71
C ASP A 75 -4.18 12.16 -6.70
N THR A 76 -3.91 10.86 -6.69
CA THR A 76 -4.64 9.89 -5.87
C THR A 76 -3.68 8.83 -5.34
N VAL A 77 -3.74 8.58 -4.03
CA VAL A 77 -3.07 7.49 -3.35
C VAL A 77 -4.13 6.57 -2.75
N MET A 78 -4.08 5.29 -3.11
CA MET A 78 -4.95 4.26 -2.55
C MET A 78 -4.15 3.32 -1.67
N ILE A 79 -4.57 3.19 -0.41
CA ILE A 79 -3.96 2.32 0.59
C ILE A 79 -4.85 1.10 0.72
N VAL A 80 -4.28 -0.07 0.47
CA VAL A 80 -5.00 -1.35 0.51
C VAL A 80 -4.24 -2.30 1.41
N HIS A 81 -4.83 -2.62 2.55
CA HIS A 81 -4.40 -3.78 3.34
C HIS A 81 -5.37 -4.92 3.08
N HIS A 82 -5.04 -6.13 3.52
CA HIS A 82 -5.91 -7.29 3.35
C HIS A 82 -6.14 -8.00 4.69
N GLU A 83 -7.29 -8.65 4.80
CA GLU A 83 -7.58 -9.58 5.88
C GLU A 83 -6.65 -10.81 5.76
N ASP A 84 -6.42 -11.52 6.87
CA ASP A 84 -5.48 -12.64 6.92
C ASP A 84 -4.04 -12.26 6.53
N CYS A 85 -3.60 -11.06 6.91
CA CYS A 85 -2.23 -10.61 6.66
C CYS A 85 -1.25 -11.25 7.64
N GLY A 86 -0.10 -11.71 7.16
CA GLY A 86 0.95 -12.27 8.03
C GLY A 86 1.42 -11.32 9.14
N MET A 87 1.39 -10.01 8.87
CA MET A 87 1.72 -8.97 9.85
C MET A 87 0.67 -8.82 10.98
N MET A 88 -0.47 -9.51 10.89
CA MET A 88 -1.45 -9.60 11.97
C MET A 88 -1.12 -10.67 13.00
N PHE A 89 -0.34 -11.68 12.61
CA PHE A 89 -0.08 -12.86 13.43
C PHE A 89 1.37 -12.96 13.91
N ILE A 90 2.26 -12.13 13.36
CA ILE A 90 3.68 -12.14 13.67
C ILE A 90 4.01 -10.87 14.44
N ALA A 91 4.31 -11.05 15.71
CA ALA A 91 4.71 -9.94 16.54
C ALA A 91 6.14 -9.45 16.20
N ASP A 92 6.37 -8.14 16.31
CA ASP A 92 7.69 -7.51 16.14
C ASP A 92 8.72 -8.19 17.06
N SER A 93 8.33 -8.49 18.31
CA SER A 93 9.19 -9.19 19.28
C SER A 93 9.60 -10.59 18.83
N LYS A 94 8.74 -11.30 18.09
CA LYS A 94 9.05 -12.62 17.53
C LYS A 94 10.08 -12.49 16.41
N VAL A 95 9.93 -11.51 15.53
CA VAL A 95 10.92 -11.24 14.46
C VAL A 95 12.26 -10.87 15.07
N LYS A 96 12.27 -9.98 16.07
CA LYS A 96 13.50 -9.59 16.80
C LYS A 96 14.19 -10.80 17.41
N LYS A 97 13.46 -11.64 18.13
CA LYS A 97 14.02 -12.85 18.73
C LYS A 97 14.66 -13.78 17.69
N MET A 98 13.98 -14.01 16.57
CA MET A 98 14.51 -14.84 15.47
C MET A 98 15.77 -14.24 14.83
N LEU A 99 15.87 -12.91 14.77
CA LEU A 99 17.07 -12.23 14.28
C LEU A 99 18.22 -12.30 15.31
N GLU A 100 17.93 -12.08 16.59
CA GLU A 100 18.91 -12.19 17.67
C GLU A 100 19.50 -13.59 17.78
N GLU A 101 18.69 -14.64 17.61
CA GLU A 101 19.17 -16.04 17.57
C GLU A 101 20.16 -16.28 16.42
N ARG A 102 19.99 -15.61 15.27
CA ARG A 102 20.87 -15.73 14.09
C ARG A 102 22.09 -14.82 14.18
N ARG A 103 21.94 -13.64 14.78
CA ARG A 103 22.92 -12.56 14.85
C ARG A 103 22.94 -11.92 16.26
N PRO A 104 23.43 -12.64 17.28
CA PRO A 104 23.49 -12.10 18.64
C PRO A 104 24.35 -10.84 18.75
N ASP A 105 25.33 -10.68 17.84
CA ASP A 105 26.21 -9.52 17.73
C ASP A 105 25.48 -8.23 17.36
N LEU A 106 24.29 -8.31 16.77
CA LEU A 106 23.50 -7.17 16.31
C LEU A 106 22.32 -6.80 17.24
N ARG A 107 22.30 -7.33 18.47
CA ARG A 107 21.16 -7.18 19.39
C ARG A 107 20.66 -5.75 19.56
N GLN A 108 21.56 -4.79 19.75
CA GLN A 108 21.19 -3.38 19.93
C GLN A 108 20.54 -2.78 18.67
N GLU A 109 21.01 -3.16 17.49
CA GLU A 109 20.41 -2.73 16.22
C GLU A 109 19.01 -3.35 16.04
N ILE A 110 18.89 -4.65 16.31
CA ILE A 110 17.64 -5.41 16.19
C ILE A 110 16.55 -4.84 17.12
N ASP A 111 16.91 -4.46 18.35
CA ASP A 111 15.96 -3.87 19.30
C ASP A 111 15.37 -2.54 18.80
N GLY A 112 16.16 -1.75 18.07
CA GLY A 112 15.72 -0.51 17.43
C GLY A 112 14.79 -0.71 16.22
N MET A 113 14.73 -1.91 15.66
CA MET A 113 13.91 -2.18 14.46
C MET A 113 12.41 -2.19 14.78
N LYS A 114 11.61 -1.81 13.79
CA LYS A 114 10.14 -1.90 13.81
C LYS A 114 9.70 -2.59 12.53
N PHE A 115 8.89 -3.62 12.64
CA PHE A 115 8.47 -4.46 11.51
C PHE A 115 7.01 -4.22 11.11
N GLY A 116 6.24 -3.55 11.97
CA GLY A 116 4.91 -3.06 11.61
C GLY A 116 3.81 -4.10 11.82
N GLU A 117 3.87 -4.85 12.93
CA GLU A 117 2.71 -5.62 13.39
C GLU A 117 1.44 -4.73 13.54
N PHE A 118 0.26 -5.31 13.29
CA PHE A 118 -1.03 -4.65 13.56
C PHE A 118 -2.13 -5.68 13.83
N SER A 119 -3.08 -5.39 14.72
CA SER A 119 -4.16 -6.34 15.08
C SER A 119 -5.47 -6.11 14.33
N ASN A 120 -5.65 -4.93 13.73
CA ASN A 120 -6.88 -4.54 13.04
C ASN A 120 -6.54 -3.90 11.69
N VAL A 121 -7.04 -4.50 10.61
CA VAL A 121 -6.78 -4.04 9.23
C VAL A 121 -7.30 -2.62 9.00
N ASP A 122 -8.53 -2.32 9.44
CA ASP A 122 -9.13 -1.00 9.23
C ASP A 122 -8.35 0.09 9.99
N GLU A 123 -7.91 -0.17 11.22
CA GLU A 123 -7.06 0.76 11.98
C GLU A 123 -5.69 0.96 11.32
N SER A 124 -5.08 -0.12 10.84
CA SER A 124 -3.81 -0.08 10.11
C SER A 124 -3.91 0.79 8.85
N VAL A 125 -4.97 0.58 8.05
CA VAL A 125 -5.26 1.40 6.86
C VAL A 125 -5.44 2.87 7.25
N ARG A 126 -6.25 3.18 8.27
CA ARG A 126 -6.46 4.57 8.71
C ARG A 126 -5.15 5.23 9.11
N LYS A 127 -4.31 4.53 9.88
CA LYS A 127 -3.01 5.04 10.32
C LYS A 127 -2.13 5.39 9.13
N ASP A 128 -2.07 4.52 8.13
CA ASP A 128 -1.32 4.79 6.91
C ASP A 128 -1.93 5.91 6.07
N MET A 129 -3.26 6.04 6.04
CA MET A 129 -3.91 7.18 5.39
C MET A 129 -3.49 8.49 6.04
N GLU A 130 -3.44 8.55 7.37
CA GLU A 130 -2.97 9.74 8.09
C GLU A 130 -1.48 10.02 7.83
N VAL A 131 -0.64 8.99 7.73
CA VAL A 131 0.78 9.15 7.34
C VAL A 131 0.90 9.81 5.97
N VAL A 132 0.14 9.34 4.97
CA VAL A 132 0.18 9.92 3.61
C VAL A 132 -0.40 11.33 3.59
N LYS A 133 -1.52 11.60 4.29
CA LYS A 133 -2.13 12.94 4.36
C LYS A 133 -1.22 13.96 5.04
N ALA A 134 -0.50 13.55 6.08
CA ALA A 134 0.43 14.41 6.81
C ALA A 134 1.76 14.61 6.07
N PHE A 135 2.02 13.86 5.00
CA PHE A 135 3.29 13.89 4.30
C PHE A 135 3.44 15.14 3.43
N PRO A 136 4.37 16.07 3.74
CA PRO A 136 4.37 17.42 3.16
C PRO A 136 4.85 17.48 1.70
N HIS A 137 5.36 16.37 1.16
CA HIS A 137 5.95 16.32 -0.18
C HIS A 137 4.97 15.90 -1.28
N LEU A 138 3.70 15.65 -0.93
CA LEU A 138 2.62 15.45 -1.89
C LEU A 138 1.84 16.75 -2.10
N ARG A 139 1.08 16.81 -3.21
CA ARG A 139 0.22 17.97 -3.47
C ARG A 139 -0.88 18.03 -2.41
N LYS A 140 -1.28 19.25 -2.04
CA LYS A 140 -2.35 19.46 -1.04
C LYS A 140 -3.72 18.91 -1.50
N ASP A 141 -3.93 18.77 -2.80
CA ASP A 141 -5.13 18.23 -3.41
C ASP A 141 -5.06 16.72 -3.70
N THR A 142 -3.96 16.04 -3.31
CA THR A 142 -3.85 14.59 -3.45
C THR A 142 -4.91 13.88 -2.61
N LYS A 143 -5.76 13.09 -3.26
CA LYS A 143 -6.81 12.30 -2.61
C LYS A 143 -6.19 11.06 -1.99
N VAL A 144 -6.52 10.78 -0.73
CA VAL A 144 -6.09 9.56 -0.04
C VAL A 144 -7.30 8.67 0.24
N LEU A 145 -7.28 7.45 -0.27
CA LEU A 145 -8.36 6.47 -0.15
C LEU A 145 -7.86 5.22 0.59
N GLY A 146 -8.66 4.67 1.50
CA GLY A 146 -8.33 3.45 2.23
C GLY A 146 -9.31 2.31 1.95
N TYR A 147 -8.78 1.10 1.79
CA TYR A 147 -9.56 -0.11 1.58
C TYR A 147 -8.96 -1.30 2.33
N SER A 148 -9.84 -2.23 2.72
CA SER A 148 -9.48 -3.58 3.13
C SER A 148 -9.90 -4.55 2.02
N LEU A 149 -9.01 -5.48 1.65
CA LEU A 149 -9.30 -6.58 0.75
C LEU A 149 -9.71 -7.81 1.57
N ASP A 150 -10.93 -8.28 1.34
CA ASP A 150 -11.39 -9.58 1.85
C ASP A 150 -10.77 -10.68 0.99
N MET A 151 -9.90 -11.50 1.59
CA MET A 151 -9.19 -12.59 0.90
C MET A 151 -10.09 -13.78 0.56
N THR A 152 -11.25 -13.91 1.20
CA THR A 152 -12.22 -14.97 0.91
C THR A 152 -13.06 -14.61 -0.32
N THR A 153 -13.51 -13.36 -0.41
CA THR A 153 -14.42 -12.92 -1.48
C THR A 153 -13.73 -12.17 -2.62
N GLY A 154 -12.48 -11.75 -2.44
CA GLY A 154 -11.72 -10.93 -3.38
C GLY A 154 -12.24 -9.49 -3.51
N LYS A 155 -13.10 -9.02 -2.59
CA LYS A 155 -13.76 -7.71 -2.68
C LYS A 155 -13.06 -6.67 -1.82
N LEU A 156 -12.98 -5.45 -2.35
CA LEU A 156 -12.55 -4.27 -1.58
C LEU A 156 -13.71 -3.70 -0.77
N ARG A 157 -13.48 -3.50 0.53
CA ARG A 157 -14.33 -2.74 1.43
C ARG A 157 -13.65 -1.41 1.73
N LYS A 158 -14.38 -0.31 1.57
CA LYS A 158 -13.86 1.03 1.88
C LYS A 158 -13.69 1.17 3.39
N VAL A 159 -12.50 1.59 3.81
CA VAL A 159 -12.21 1.97 5.20
C VAL A 159 -12.50 3.47 5.32
N LYS A 160 -13.36 3.82 6.29
CA LYS A 160 -13.68 5.21 6.62
C LYS A 160 -12.68 5.77 7.61
#